data_AF-A0A0B1TGB5-F1
#
_entry.id   AF-A0A0B1TGB5-F1
#
_cell.length_a   1.000
_cell.length_b   1.000
_cell.length_c   1.000
_cell.angle_alpha   90.00
_cell.angle_beta   90.00
_cell.angle_gamma   90.00
#
_symmetry.space_group_name_H-M   'P 1'
#
loop_
_entity.id
_entity.type
_entity.pdbx_description
1 polymer ?
#
loop_
_entity_poly.entity_id
_entity_poly.type
_entity_poly.pdbx_seq_one_letter_code
_entity_poly.pdbx_strand_id
1 'polypeptide(L)'
;MIPDTTVLNARTVAEIVKMGYTRIPVYSLGDKNNVTDILFVKDLALLDPDDNFTVKTVCGYHKHPVKFVFNDTPLSILLEAFKKGEGHLAMVKKLSEDSEDHDPTYDLVGVVTLEDIVEEILQAEINDEFDVVSDNVNKIKRKNLQQRDMSKMFDKEAPETQISLQIQMVALQWLVANEEAFSPTYIGTNVLERLIKTSARRVDISAIMAMSPDGVI
;
A
#
# COMPACT_ATOMS: atom_id res chain seq x y z
N MET A 1 0.94 6.76 5.65
CA MET A 1 2.32 7.18 5.27
C MET A 1 3.08 5.95 4.82
N ILE A 2 3.99 6.08 3.86
CA ILE A 2 4.77 4.97 3.31
C ILE A 2 6.27 5.33 3.29
N PRO A 3 7.18 4.36 3.44
CA PRO A 3 8.61 4.65 3.35
C PRO A 3 9.04 4.88 1.90
N ASP A 4 10.04 5.74 1.70
CA ASP A 4 10.64 6.06 0.39
C ASP A 4 11.26 4.84 -0.33
N THR A 5 11.70 3.85 0.44
CA THR A 5 12.26 2.57 -0.04
C THR A 5 11.20 1.57 -0.52
N THR A 6 9.91 1.86 -0.36
CA THR A 6 8.84 0.95 -0.81
C THR A 6 8.91 0.75 -2.32
N VAL A 7 8.89 -0.51 -2.75
CA VAL A 7 8.80 -0.88 -4.16
C VAL A 7 7.33 -0.90 -4.59
N LEU A 8 7.01 -0.22 -5.68
CA LEU A 8 5.69 -0.15 -6.30
C LEU A 8 5.55 -1.31 -7.27
N ASN A 9 5.14 -2.47 -6.74
CA ASN A 9 4.77 -3.65 -7.51
C ASN A 9 3.23 -3.77 -7.55
N ALA A 10 2.71 -4.70 -8.34
CA ALA A 10 1.26 -4.88 -8.53
C ALA A 10 0.51 -5.00 -7.19
N ARG A 11 1.10 -5.73 -6.23
CA ARG A 11 0.53 -5.92 -4.91
C ARG A 11 0.50 -4.62 -4.09
N THR A 12 1.62 -3.91 -3.97
CA THR A 12 1.69 -2.69 -3.16
C THR A 12 0.85 -1.57 -3.77
N VAL A 13 0.81 -1.46 -5.10
CA VAL A 13 -0.08 -0.54 -5.81
C VAL A 13 -1.55 -0.88 -5.54
N ALA A 14 -1.93 -2.16 -5.60
CA ALA A 14 -3.30 -2.57 -5.27
C ALA A 14 -3.67 -2.26 -3.81
N GLU A 15 -2.74 -2.48 -2.87
CA GLU A 15 -2.92 -2.13 -1.46
C GLU A 15 -3.10 -0.60 -1.28
N ILE A 16 -2.28 0.22 -1.96
CA ILE A 16 -2.39 1.69 -1.95
C ILE A 16 -3.77 2.14 -2.45
N VAL A 17 -4.21 1.62 -3.60
CA VAL A 17 -5.52 1.97 -4.18
C VAL A 17 -6.65 1.54 -3.27
N LYS A 18 -6.55 0.36 -2.64
CA LYS A 18 -7.56 -0.16 -1.72
C LYS A 18 -7.71 0.67 -0.44
N MET A 19 -6.65 1.34 0.00
CA MET A 19 -6.72 2.23 1.16
C MET A 19 -7.59 3.47 0.92
N GLY A 20 -7.83 3.86 -0.34
CA GLY A 20 -8.73 4.95 -0.70
C GLY A 20 -8.14 6.36 -0.53
N TYR A 21 -6.92 6.50 -0.03
CA TYR A 21 -6.28 7.81 0.11
C TYR A 21 -5.79 8.34 -1.24
N THR A 22 -6.06 9.62 -1.52
CA THR A 22 -5.61 10.26 -2.76
C THR A 22 -4.18 10.81 -2.68
N ARG A 23 -3.73 11.20 -1.48
CA ARG A 23 -2.43 11.82 -1.19
C ARG A 23 -1.80 11.12 0.00
N ILE A 24 -0.60 10.58 -0.18
CA ILE A 24 0.05 9.75 0.84
C ILE A 24 1.42 10.35 1.18
N PRO A 25 1.65 10.81 2.43
CA PRO A 25 2.96 11.30 2.83
C PRO A 25 4.01 10.18 2.81
N VAL A 26 5.19 10.52 2.31
CA VAL A 26 6.35 9.65 2.19
C VAL A 26 7.42 10.10 3.16
N TYR A 27 7.94 9.17 3.95
CA TYR A 27 9.01 9.43 4.92
C TYR A 27 10.30 8.69 4.56
N SER A 28 11.44 9.23 4.98
CA SER A 28 12.76 8.68 4.69
C SER A 28 13.51 8.27 5.96
N LEU A 29 14.55 7.44 5.82
CA LEU A 29 15.43 6.99 6.90
C LEU A 29 14.75 6.19 8.02
N GLY A 30 13.56 5.64 7.76
CA GLY A 30 12.80 4.88 8.74
C GLY A 30 12.14 5.72 9.83
N ASP A 31 12.35 7.05 9.83
CA ASP A 31 11.75 7.97 10.78
C ASP A 31 10.50 8.62 10.18
N LYS A 32 9.36 8.45 10.86
CA LYS A 32 8.07 9.02 10.43
C LYS A 32 8.00 10.54 10.61
N ASN A 33 8.87 11.13 11.43
CA ASN A 33 8.97 12.58 11.58
C ASN A 33 9.60 13.24 10.35
N ASN A 34 10.43 12.48 9.61
CA ASN A 34 11.14 12.96 8.43
C ASN A 34 10.35 12.70 7.14
N VAL A 35 9.31 13.51 6.93
CA VAL A 35 8.51 13.50 5.69
C VAL A 35 9.21 14.32 4.62
N THR A 36 9.54 13.69 3.49
CA THR A 36 10.27 14.30 2.38
C THR A 36 9.37 14.64 1.20
N ASP A 37 8.37 13.79 0.93
CA ASP A 37 7.58 13.86 -0.30
C ASP A 37 6.10 13.49 -0.04
N ILE A 38 5.25 13.76 -1.03
CA ILE A 38 3.87 13.27 -1.07
C ILE A 38 3.67 12.50 -2.38
N LEU A 39 3.21 11.25 -2.26
CA LEU A 39 2.80 10.43 -3.40
C LEU A 39 1.33 10.71 -3.72
N PHE A 40 1.03 11.08 -4.97
CA PHE A 40 -0.34 11.14 -5.46
C PHE A 40 -0.71 9.83 -6.14
N VAL A 41 -1.85 9.24 -5.78
CA VAL A 41 -2.26 7.94 -6.34
C VAL A 41 -2.47 8.00 -7.86
N LYS A 42 -2.89 9.16 -8.40
CA LYS A 42 -3.00 9.36 -9.85
C LYS A 42 -1.67 9.24 -10.61
N ASP A 43 -0.54 9.47 -9.94
CA ASP A 43 0.78 9.32 -10.57
C ASP A 43 1.10 7.84 -10.85
N LEU A 44 0.44 6.93 -10.13
CA LEU A 44 0.56 5.49 -10.34
C LEU A 44 -0.19 5.01 -11.59
N ALA A 45 -1.05 5.83 -12.19
CA ALA A 45 -1.94 5.40 -13.27
C ALA A 45 -1.22 4.99 -14.57
N LEU A 46 -0.01 5.53 -14.80
CA LEU A 46 0.80 5.24 -15.98
C LEU A 46 2.05 4.42 -15.66
N LEU A 47 2.21 4.00 -14.40
CA LEU A 47 3.33 3.16 -14.01
C LEU A 47 3.02 1.71 -14.36
N ASP A 48 3.99 1.06 -15.01
CA ASP A 48 3.98 -0.39 -15.16
C ASP A 48 4.42 -1.03 -13.83
N PRO A 49 3.58 -1.89 -13.20
CA PRO A 49 3.94 -2.58 -11.98
C PRO A 49 5.16 -3.52 -12.13
N ASP A 50 5.48 -3.96 -13.35
CA ASP A 50 6.62 -4.84 -13.63
C ASP A 50 7.97 -4.11 -13.56
N ASP A 51 7.97 -2.78 -13.71
CA ASP A 51 9.19 -1.96 -13.64
C ASP A 51 9.75 -1.85 -12.20
N ASN A 52 8.95 -2.20 -11.18
CA ASN A 52 9.35 -2.21 -9.78
C ASN A 52 10.02 -0.89 -9.32
N PHE A 53 9.51 0.26 -9.78
CA PHE A 53 9.99 1.57 -9.32
C PHE A 53 9.81 1.72 -7.80
N THR A 54 10.74 2.41 -7.16
CA THR A 54 10.55 2.80 -5.76
C THR A 54 9.72 4.07 -5.66
N VAL A 55 9.04 4.25 -4.53
CA VAL A 55 8.29 5.47 -4.21
C VAL A 55 9.18 6.71 -4.36
N LYS A 56 10.45 6.61 -3.94
CA LYS A 56 11.45 7.67 -4.11
C LYS A 56 11.63 8.11 -5.57
N THR A 57 11.67 7.17 -6.51
CA THR A 57 11.86 7.48 -7.94
C THR A 57 10.64 8.22 -8.49
N VAL A 58 9.43 7.75 -8.15
CA VAL A 58 8.17 8.37 -8.59
C VAL A 58 8.01 9.77 -8.00
N CYS A 59 8.24 9.92 -6.69
CA CYS A 59 8.19 11.22 -6.03
C CYS A 59 9.27 12.18 -6.57
N GLY A 60 10.47 11.68 -6.83
CA GLY A 60 11.56 12.46 -7.42
C GLY A 60 11.29 12.95 -8.84
N TYR A 61 10.42 12.27 -9.60
CA TYR A 61 9.98 12.68 -10.94
C TYR A 61 8.89 13.75 -10.86
N HIS A 62 7.83 13.53 -10.07
CA HIS A 62 6.68 14.44 -10.00
C HIS A 62 6.90 15.67 -9.12
N LYS A 63 7.71 15.55 -8.05
CA LYS A 63 8.10 16.63 -7.12
C LYS A 63 6.92 17.45 -6.61
N HIS A 64 5.91 16.76 -6.08
CA HIS A 64 4.78 17.46 -5.45
C HIS A 64 5.24 18.25 -4.22
N PRO A 65 4.82 19.51 -4.07
CA PRO A 65 5.24 20.33 -2.94
C PRO A 65 4.66 19.79 -1.63
N VAL A 66 5.52 19.65 -0.62
CA VAL A 66 5.10 19.29 0.74
C VAL A 66 4.91 20.55 1.55
N LYS A 67 3.67 20.79 2.00
CA LYS A 67 3.35 21.95 2.83
C LYS A 67 3.51 21.59 4.30
N PHE A 68 4.35 22.34 5.02
CA PHE A 68 4.47 22.26 6.47
C PHE A 68 3.81 23.47 7.11
N VAL A 69 3.09 23.23 8.21
CA VAL A 69 2.44 24.26 9.03
C VAL A 69 2.71 23.97 10.50
N PHE A 70 2.62 25.01 11.34
CA PHE A 70 2.74 24.84 12.78
C PHE A 70 1.38 24.52 13.40
N ASN A 71 1.41 23.86 14.55
CA ASN A 71 0.20 23.50 15.30
C ASN A 71 -0.62 24.71 15.79
N ASP A 72 -0.01 25.89 15.89
CA ASP A 72 -0.64 27.15 16.26
C ASP A 72 -1.15 27.96 15.06
N THR A 73 -0.96 27.47 13.83
CA THR A 73 -1.38 28.17 12.61
C THR A 73 -2.91 28.19 12.50
N PRO A 74 -3.55 29.37 12.37
CA PRO A 74 -5.00 29.46 12.22
C PRO A 74 -5.54 28.80 10.95
N LEU A 75 -6.68 28.09 11.05
CA LEU A 75 -7.32 27.41 9.93
C LEU A 75 -7.71 28.35 8.78
N SER A 76 -8.00 29.63 9.06
CA SER A 76 -8.32 30.62 8.04
C SER A 76 -7.15 30.89 7.09
N ILE A 77 -5.92 30.90 7.62
CA ILE A 77 -4.70 31.07 6.82
C ILE A 77 -4.47 29.82 5.97
N LEU A 78 -4.67 28.64 6.56
CA LEU A 78 -4.49 27.37 5.88
C LEU A 78 -5.51 27.18 4.74
N LEU A 79 -6.78 27.54 4.98
CA LEU A 79 -7.83 27.52 3.97
C LEU A 79 -7.50 28.44 2.78
N GLU A 80 -6.98 29.64 3.04
CA GLU A 80 -6.59 30.57 2.00
C GLU A 80 -5.40 30.04 1.18
N ALA A 81 -4.45 29.37 1.82
CA ALA A 81 -3.35 28.70 1.12
C ALA A 81 -3.85 27.55 0.24
N PHE A 82 -4.78 26.73 0.74
CA PHE A 82 -5.38 25.63 -0.03
C PHE A 82 -6.19 26.16 -1.22
N LYS A 83 -6.96 27.24 -1.05
CA LYS A 83 -7.70 27.90 -2.15
C LYS A 83 -6.79 28.45 -3.25
N LYS A 84 -5.56 28.87 -2.91
CA LYS A 84 -4.55 29.33 -3.88
C LYS A 84 -3.89 28.19 -4.67
N GLY A 85 -4.22 26.94 -4.35
CA GLY A 85 -3.69 25.76 -5.03
C GLY A 85 -2.33 25.30 -4.49
N GLU A 86 -1.94 25.70 -3.27
CA GLU A 86 -0.68 25.28 -2.63
C GLU A 86 -0.74 23.83 -2.06
N GLY A 87 -1.54 22.97 -2.69
CA GLY A 87 -1.88 21.62 -2.20
C GLY A 87 -3.08 21.61 -1.26
N HIS A 88 -3.70 20.45 -1.05
CA HIS A 88 -4.87 20.25 -0.17
C HIS A 88 -4.55 19.35 1.04
N LEU A 89 -3.27 19.08 1.30
CA LEU A 89 -2.77 18.30 2.43
C LEU A 89 -1.57 19.07 2.99
N ALA A 90 -1.55 19.28 4.30
CA ALA A 90 -0.43 19.88 5.00
C ALA A 90 0.01 19.00 6.19
N MET A 91 1.32 18.99 6.43
CA MET A 91 1.97 18.31 7.54
C MET A 91 2.06 19.29 8.72
N VAL A 92 1.56 18.89 9.89
CA VAL A 92 1.54 19.73 11.08
C VAL A 92 2.76 19.42 11.96
N LYS A 93 3.56 20.44 12.23
CA LYS A 93 4.74 20.37 13.10
C LYS A 93 4.51 21.10 14.42
N LYS A 94 5.14 20.62 15.47
CA LYS A 94 5.20 21.29 16.78
C LYS A 94 6.67 21.41 17.20
N LEU A 95 7.01 22.53 17.82
CA LEU A 95 8.31 22.71 18.47
C LEU A 95 8.42 21.75 19.65
N SER A 96 9.46 20.93 19.65
CA SER A 96 9.86 20.14 20.80
C SER A 96 10.80 20.98 21.64
N GLU A 97 10.45 21.22 22.89
CA GLU A 97 11.26 22.01 23.86
C GLU A 97 12.21 21.10 24.65
N ASP A 98 12.58 19.95 24.07
CA ASP A 98 13.44 18.99 24.73
C ASP A 98 14.91 19.37 24.50
N SER A 99 15.41 20.22 25.40
CA SER A 99 16.80 20.49 25.83
C SER A 99 17.27 21.94 25.65
N GLU A 100 17.66 22.55 26.78
CA GLU A 100 18.17 23.92 26.89
C GLU A 100 19.54 24.12 26.19
N ASP A 101 20.16 23.04 25.69
CA ASP A 101 21.52 23.00 25.12
C ASP A 101 21.58 22.53 23.65
N HIS A 102 20.46 22.31 22.96
CA HIS A 102 20.44 21.95 21.52
C HIS A 102 19.52 22.86 20.69
N ASP A 103 19.76 22.87 19.37
CA ASP A 103 18.88 23.56 18.43
C ASP A 103 17.44 23.01 18.52
N PRO A 104 16.42 23.89 18.45
CA PRO A 104 15.03 23.48 18.56
C PRO A 104 14.66 22.49 17.45
N THR A 105 14.12 21.34 17.84
CA THR A 105 13.66 20.29 16.94
C THR A 105 12.16 20.43 16.66
N TYR A 106 11.73 19.96 15.49
CA TYR A 106 10.33 19.99 15.08
C TYR A 106 9.81 18.57 14.94
N ASP A 107 8.85 18.23 15.78
CA ASP A 107 8.18 16.94 15.72
C ASP A 107 6.95 17.01 14.83
N LEU A 108 6.74 15.95 14.03
CA LEU A 108 5.54 15.81 13.23
C LEU A 108 4.40 15.36 14.13
N VAL A 109 3.38 16.19 14.25
CA VAL A 109 2.18 15.89 15.05
C VAL A 109 1.16 15.10 14.22
N GLY A 110 0.99 15.46 12.96
CA GLY A 110 -0.02 14.86 12.10
C GLY A 110 -0.17 15.55 10.76
N VAL A 111 -1.36 15.41 10.18
CA VAL A 111 -1.73 15.99 8.88
C VAL A 111 -3.09 16.67 8.97
N VAL A 112 -3.34 17.60 8.06
CA VAL A 112 -4.63 18.29 7.90
C VAL A 112 -4.93 18.44 6.41
N THR A 113 -6.17 18.22 6.02
CA THR A 113 -6.64 18.32 4.64
C THR A 113 -7.59 19.50 4.45
N LEU A 114 -7.86 19.86 3.20
CA LEU A 114 -8.89 20.84 2.87
C LEU A 114 -10.29 20.35 3.31
N GLU A 115 -10.54 19.05 3.18
CA GLU A 115 -11.82 18.43 3.58
C GLU A 115 -12.05 18.63 5.08
N ASP A 116 -11.07 18.31 5.93
CA ASP A 116 -11.16 18.51 7.39
C ASP A 116 -11.54 19.96 7.76
N ILE A 117 -10.92 20.95 7.08
CA ILE A 117 -11.20 22.36 7.36
C ILE A 117 -12.64 22.73 6.95
N VAL A 118 -13.14 22.19 5.84
CA VAL A 118 -14.49 22.45 5.37
C VAL A 118 -15.52 21.76 6.27
N GLU A 119 -15.26 20.54 6.72
CA GLU A 119 -16.09 19.82 7.71
C GLU A 119 -16.25 20.64 9.00
N GLU A 120 -15.14 21.19 9.53
CA GLU A 120 -15.17 22.06 10.70
C GLU A 120 -15.94 23.36 10.46
N ILE A 121 -15.92 23.93 9.25
CA ILE A 121 -16.70 25.14 8.95
C ILE A 121 -18.20 24.82 8.84
N LEU A 122 -18.55 23.70 8.19
CA LEU A 122 -19.93 23.29 7.96
C LEU A 122 -20.56 22.62 9.18
N GLN A 123 -19.74 22.20 10.15
CA GLN A 123 -20.15 21.41 11.32
C GLN A 123 -20.92 20.15 10.89
N ALA A 124 -20.46 19.53 9.80
CA ALA A 124 -21.05 18.35 9.19
C ALA A 124 -19.97 17.51 8.51
N GLU A 125 -20.03 16.19 8.71
CA GLU A 125 -19.15 15.22 8.05
C GLU A 125 -19.40 15.21 6.54
N ILE A 126 -18.33 15.25 5.76
CA ILE A 126 -18.38 15.09 4.31
C ILE A 126 -18.09 13.63 4.00
N ASN A 127 -19.01 12.99 3.27
CA ASN A 127 -18.80 11.62 2.85
C ASN A 127 -18.16 11.58 1.46
N ASP A 128 -16.84 11.39 1.37
CA ASP A 128 -16.16 11.20 0.10
C ASP A 128 -16.43 9.80 -0.47
N GLU A 129 -16.38 9.68 -1.80
CA GLU A 129 -16.68 8.45 -2.53
C GLU A 129 -15.76 7.28 -2.13
N PHE A 130 -14.54 7.58 -1.65
CA PHE A 130 -13.51 6.59 -1.36
C PHE A 130 -13.29 6.32 0.15
N ASP A 131 -13.98 7.01 1.07
CA ASP A 131 -13.69 6.80 2.51
C ASP A 131 -14.15 5.44 3.01
N VAL A 132 -13.31 4.86 3.85
CA VAL A 132 -13.57 3.64 4.61
C VAL A 132 -14.24 3.95 5.97
N VAL A 133 -14.04 5.17 6.48
CA VAL A 133 -14.52 5.66 7.78
C VAL A 133 -15.50 6.80 7.53
N SER A 134 -16.63 6.83 8.23
CA SER A 134 -17.69 7.84 8.03
C SER A 134 -17.76 8.91 9.12
N ASP A 135 -16.96 8.78 10.17
CA ASP A 135 -16.96 9.70 11.30
C ASP A 135 -15.55 9.72 11.89
N ASN A 136 -14.90 10.87 11.83
CA ASN A 136 -13.53 11.06 12.29
C ASN A 136 -13.39 11.02 13.83
N VAL A 137 -14.46 11.37 14.56
CA VAL A 137 -14.49 11.41 16.03
C VAL A 137 -14.75 10.02 16.61
N ASN A 138 -15.77 9.33 16.12
CA ASN A 138 -16.20 8.03 16.64
C ASN A 138 -15.56 6.85 15.90
N LYS A 139 -14.79 7.11 14.82
CA LYS A 139 -14.13 6.11 13.97
C LYS A 139 -15.10 5.03 13.49
N ILE A 140 -16.34 5.43 13.19
CA ILE A 140 -17.39 4.50 12.77
C ILE A 140 -17.06 4.00 11.36
N LYS A 141 -16.88 2.70 11.22
CA LYS A 141 -16.64 2.06 9.92
C LYS A 141 -17.92 2.08 9.08
N ARG A 142 -17.81 2.44 7.80
CA ARG A 142 -18.94 2.41 6.87
C ARG A 142 -19.49 0.98 6.72
N LYS A 143 -20.80 0.83 6.89
CA LYS A 143 -21.49 -0.47 6.79
C LYS A 143 -21.64 -1.00 5.36
N ASN A 144 -21.48 -0.15 4.33
CA ASN A 144 -21.67 -0.51 2.94
C ASN A 144 -20.46 -0.12 2.08
N LEU A 145 -19.35 -0.82 2.24
CA LEU A 145 -18.30 -0.82 1.22
C LEU A 145 -18.79 -1.67 0.05
N GLN A 146 -19.57 -1.09 -0.87
CA GLN A 146 -19.40 -1.44 -2.28
C GLN A 146 -18.06 -0.83 -2.71
N GLN A 147 -16.96 -1.34 -2.17
CA GLN A 147 -15.67 -1.14 -2.78
C GLN A 147 -15.84 -1.70 -4.19
N ARG A 148 -15.85 -0.82 -5.21
CA ARG A 148 -15.46 -1.26 -6.55
C ARG A 148 -14.09 -1.86 -6.34
N ASP A 149 -14.06 -3.19 -6.30
CA ASP A 149 -12.89 -3.98 -5.96
C ASP A 149 -11.89 -3.88 -7.11
N MET A 150 -11.23 -2.72 -7.20
CA MET A 150 -10.20 -2.42 -8.18
C MET A 150 -8.98 -3.33 -7.97
N SER A 151 -8.89 -4.01 -6.82
CA SER A 151 -7.95 -5.11 -6.62
C SER A 151 -8.11 -6.18 -7.71
N LYS A 152 -9.31 -6.40 -8.26
CA LYS A 152 -9.50 -7.34 -9.39
C LYS A 152 -8.81 -6.91 -10.69
N MET A 153 -8.46 -5.63 -10.85
CA MET A 153 -7.68 -5.16 -12.00
C MET A 153 -6.18 -5.49 -11.82
N PHE A 154 -5.69 -5.55 -10.58
CA PHE A 154 -4.30 -5.89 -10.24
C PHE A 154 -4.12 -7.38 -9.86
N ASP A 155 -5.19 -8.09 -9.50
CA ASP A 155 -5.19 -9.53 -9.17
C ASP A 155 -4.92 -10.43 -10.39
N LYS A 156 -4.88 -9.86 -11.60
CA LYS A 156 -4.42 -10.60 -12.78
C LYS A 156 -2.90 -10.88 -12.77
N GLU A 157 -2.17 -10.38 -11.78
CA GLU A 157 -0.71 -10.43 -11.71
C GLU A 157 -0.19 -11.05 -10.40
N ALA A 158 -0.92 -11.95 -9.74
CA ALA A 158 -0.18 -13.08 -9.19
C ALA A 158 0.41 -13.76 -10.42
N PRO A 159 1.75 -13.79 -10.63
CA PRO A 159 2.28 -14.46 -11.80
C PRO A 159 1.70 -15.87 -11.75
N GLU A 160 0.83 -16.20 -12.70
CA GLU A 160 0.44 -17.59 -12.91
C GLU A 160 1.76 -18.33 -12.86
N THR A 161 1.92 -19.20 -11.86
CA THR A 161 3.20 -19.85 -11.66
C THR A 161 3.36 -20.71 -12.90
N GLN A 162 4.11 -20.23 -13.89
CA GLN A 162 4.23 -20.92 -15.17
C GLN A 162 5.10 -22.13 -14.90
N ILE A 163 4.45 -23.22 -14.46
CA ILE A 163 5.08 -24.51 -14.25
C ILE A 163 5.58 -24.95 -15.63
N SER A 164 6.87 -25.24 -15.73
CA SER A 164 7.40 -25.83 -16.96
C SER A 164 6.71 -27.17 -17.22
N LEU A 165 6.55 -27.54 -18.50
CA LEU A 165 5.95 -28.82 -18.89
C LEU A 165 6.62 -30.01 -18.18
N GLN A 166 7.94 -29.92 -17.97
CA GLN A 166 8.74 -30.93 -17.30
C GLN A 166 8.34 -31.09 -15.82
N ILE A 167 8.23 -29.99 -15.08
CA ILE A 167 7.84 -30.03 -13.66
C ILE A 167 6.41 -30.52 -13.53
N GLN A 168 5.52 -30.11 -14.43
CA GLN A 168 4.14 -30.57 -14.46
C GLN A 168 4.06 -32.09 -14.69
N MET A 169 4.84 -32.63 -15.64
CA MET A 169 4.90 -34.07 -15.90
C MET A 169 5.43 -34.86 -14.70
N VAL A 170 6.47 -34.37 -14.04
CA VAL A 170 7.04 -35.02 -12.86
C VAL A 170 6.06 -35.01 -11.69
N ALA A 171 5.42 -33.87 -11.42
CA ALA A 171 4.41 -33.75 -10.37
C ALA A 171 3.22 -34.69 -10.61
N LEU A 172 2.75 -34.77 -11.86
CA LEU A 172 1.66 -35.67 -12.24
C LEU A 172 2.05 -37.13 -12.04
N GLN A 173 3.21 -37.55 -12.55
CA GLN A 173 3.68 -38.94 -12.40
C GLN A 173 3.86 -39.31 -10.93
N TRP A 174 4.41 -38.39 -10.13
CA TRP A 174 4.63 -38.61 -8.70
C TRP A 174 3.31 -38.74 -7.94
N LEU A 175 2.34 -37.84 -8.18
CA LEU A 175 1.03 -37.89 -7.51
C LEU A 175 0.27 -39.17 -7.85
N VAL A 176 0.29 -39.60 -9.10
CA VAL A 176 -0.35 -40.85 -9.54
C VAL A 176 0.33 -42.08 -8.93
N ALA A 177 1.66 -42.05 -8.75
CA ALA A 177 2.42 -43.20 -8.26
C ALA A 177 2.39 -43.34 -6.73
N ASN A 178 2.35 -42.23 -6.00
CA ASN A 178 2.50 -42.23 -4.54
C ASN A 178 1.20 -41.98 -3.77
N GLU A 179 0.15 -41.50 -4.43
CA GLU A 179 -1.09 -41.13 -3.75
C GLU A 179 -2.31 -41.68 -4.50
N GLU A 180 -3.02 -42.61 -3.85
CA GLU A 180 -4.15 -43.33 -4.45
C GLU A 180 -5.31 -42.37 -4.80
N ALA A 181 -5.46 -41.27 -4.06
CA ALA A 181 -6.47 -40.24 -4.31
C ALA A 181 -6.34 -39.58 -5.69
N PHE A 182 -5.14 -39.58 -6.29
CA PHE A 182 -4.87 -39.02 -7.61
C PHE A 182 -4.79 -40.09 -8.71
N SER A 183 -5.18 -41.33 -8.41
CA SER A 183 -5.27 -42.41 -9.39
C SER A 183 -6.24 -42.05 -10.54
N PRO A 184 -5.97 -42.53 -11.77
CA PRO A 184 -6.89 -42.39 -12.91
C PRO A 184 -8.31 -42.91 -12.66
N THR A 185 -8.50 -43.74 -11.63
CA THR A 185 -9.80 -44.24 -11.19
C THR A 185 -10.68 -43.13 -10.58
N TYR A 186 -10.08 -42.15 -9.90
CA TYR A 186 -10.78 -41.09 -9.18
C TYR A 186 -10.67 -39.72 -9.88
N ILE A 187 -9.52 -39.43 -10.49
CA ILE A 187 -9.26 -38.15 -11.16
C ILE A 187 -8.69 -38.44 -12.55
N GLY A 188 -9.41 -38.01 -13.59
CA GLY A 188 -8.93 -38.13 -14.97
C GLY A 188 -7.66 -37.32 -15.19
N THR A 189 -6.74 -37.84 -16.02
CA THR A 189 -5.42 -37.24 -16.28
C THR A 189 -5.50 -35.77 -16.71
N ASN A 190 -6.41 -35.43 -17.62
CA ASN A 190 -6.61 -34.04 -18.08
C ASN A 190 -7.10 -33.10 -16.96
N VAL A 191 -7.84 -33.62 -15.98
CA VAL A 191 -8.33 -32.85 -14.83
C VAL A 191 -7.18 -32.64 -13.86
N LEU A 192 -6.38 -33.67 -13.61
CA LEU A 192 -5.19 -33.58 -12.77
C LEU A 192 -4.15 -32.61 -13.34
N GLU A 193 -3.90 -32.65 -14.65
CA GLU A 193 -3.01 -31.71 -15.33
C GLU A 193 -3.43 -30.26 -15.12
N ARG A 194 -4.73 -29.98 -15.29
CA ARG A 194 -5.28 -28.64 -15.05
C ARG A 194 -5.18 -28.26 -13.58
N LEU A 195 -5.51 -29.18 -12.67
CA LEU A 195 -5.46 -28.96 -11.22
C LEU A 195 -4.05 -28.61 -10.75
N ILE A 196 -3.02 -29.32 -11.22
CA ILE A 196 -1.62 -29.03 -10.91
C ILE A 196 -1.25 -27.63 -11.40
N LYS A 197 -1.64 -27.28 -12.64
CA LYS A 197 -1.35 -25.97 -13.23
C LYS A 197 -2.00 -24.82 -12.46
N THR A 198 -3.24 -24.99 -11.99
CA THR A 198 -3.97 -23.93 -11.27
C THR A 198 -3.67 -23.88 -9.77
N SER A 199 -3.16 -24.97 -9.18
CA SER A 199 -2.97 -25.07 -7.73
C SER A 199 -1.54 -24.85 -7.27
N ALA A 200 -0.58 -24.74 -8.20
CA ALA A 200 0.80 -24.46 -7.86
C ALA A 200 0.96 -23.07 -7.26
N ARG A 201 1.80 -22.98 -6.23
CA ARG A 201 2.16 -21.73 -5.57
C ARG A 201 3.67 -21.70 -5.39
N ARG A 202 4.29 -20.56 -5.65
CA ARG A 202 5.71 -20.35 -5.34
C ARG A 202 5.87 -20.25 -3.83
N VAL A 203 6.68 -21.13 -3.24
CA VAL A 203 7.07 -21.06 -1.83
C VAL A 203 8.53 -20.64 -1.78
N ASP A 204 8.84 -19.59 -1.03
CA ASP A 204 10.22 -19.16 -0.82
C ASP A 204 10.86 -19.99 0.29
N ILE A 205 11.78 -20.87 -0.09
CA ILE A 205 12.41 -21.85 0.82
C ILE A 205 13.43 -21.18 1.75
N SER A 206 13.90 -19.97 1.41
CA SER A 206 14.86 -19.21 2.23
C SER A 206 14.31 -18.88 3.63
N ALA A 207 12.99 -18.69 3.77
CA ALA A 207 12.33 -18.48 5.05
C ALA A 207 12.23 -19.76 5.90
N ILE A 208 12.18 -20.94 5.26
CA ILE A 208 12.07 -22.25 5.95
C ILE A 208 13.44 -22.68 6.47
N MET A 209 14.52 -22.41 5.74
CA MET A 209 15.89 -22.75 6.16
C MET A 209 16.34 -21.96 7.40
N ALA A 210 15.79 -20.76 7.63
CA ALA A 210 16.06 -19.97 8.83
C ALA A 210 15.40 -20.54 10.11
N MET A 211 14.50 -21.54 9.98
CA MET A 211 13.78 -22.16 11.10
C MET A 211 14.26 -23.58 11.45
N SER A 212 15.29 -24.11 10.76
CA SER A 212 15.90 -25.40 11.09
C SER A 212 17.26 -25.19 11.80
N PRO A 213 17.44 -25.61 13.06
CA PRO A 213 18.72 -25.47 13.77
C PRO A 213 19.83 -26.39 13.25
N ASP A 214 19.48 -27.51 12.60
CA ASP A 214 20.44 -28.54 12.23
C ASP A 214 20.36 -28.83 10.74
N GLY A 215 21.28 -28.22 9.98
CA GLY A 215 21.38 -28.35 8.54
C GLY A 215 21.91 -29.72 8.09
N VAL A 216 21.04 -30.71 8.00
CA VAL A 216 21.27 -31.91 7.17
C VAL A 216 19.96 -32.32 6.52
N ILE A 217 19.99 -32.46 5.18
CA ILE A 217 18.93 -33.09 4.36
C ILE A 217 19.19 -34.59 4.35
#